data_AF-A0A7V9PYF6-F1
#
_entry.id   AF-A0A7V9PYF6-F1
#
_cell.length_a   1.000
_cell.length_b   1.000
_cell.length_c   1.000
_cell.angle_alpha   90.00
_cell.angle_beta   90.00
_cell.angle_gamma   90.00
#
_symmetry.space_group_name_H-M   'P 1'
#
loop_
_entity.id
_entity.type
_entity.pdbx_description
1 polymer ?
#
loop_
_entity_poly.entity_id
_entity_poly.type
_entity_poly.pdbx_seq_one_letter_code
_entity_poly.pdbx_strand_id
1 'polypeptide(L)'
;MADSKISALIAATTLASTDELVIATGGASKKVTMATVRAENVLQTLADAKGDLVGASAAGTFARLAVGANGQVLTADSGQSLGLKWGAVPKDRNELRMIEEGLIAENFSRDNSGANTLLTSGLTQFGLLGLRAGDVITNILTVLNVAAVGNTLIKVGLFDASGNRVAVSNDIQASFQGGTVPRVVVGALSTAYNVVTGGGYYACVLGVGGTQPTLMRAPTVSSGSTKVGGTGALPYAQESGQTDLQTTATPAAAGNAFWFGVS
;
A
#
# COMPACT_ATOMS: atom_id res chain seq x y z
N MET A 1 -68.65 30.01 -3.14
CA MET A 1 -67.40 29.36 -3.56
C MET A 1 -66.59 29.13 -2.28
N ALA A 2 -66.85 28.02 -1.58
CA ALA A 2 -66.01 26.83 -1.62
C ALA A 2 -64.62 27.04 -1.00
N ASP A 3 -64.54 27.37 0.29
CA ASP A 3 -63.29 27.13 1.06
C ASP A 3 -63.42 27.04 2.59
N SER A 4 -64.63 26.87 3.15
CA SER A 4 -64.77 26.65 4.62
C SER A 4 -64.79 25.18 5.02
N LYS A 5 -65.10 24.27 4.08
CA LYS A 5 -65.17 22.83 4.35
C LYS A 5 -63.79 22.16 4.38
N ILE A 6 -62.80 22.73 3.69
CA ILE A 6 -61.42 22.21 3.68
C ILE A 6 -60.71 22.57 5.01
N SER A 7 -60.90 23.79 5.53
CA SER A 7 -60.36 24.18 6.85
C SER A 7 -61.02 23.43 8.02
N ALA A 8 -62.31 23.07 7.90
CA ALA A 8 -63.01 22.29 8.94
C ALA A 8 -62.55 20.82 8.99
N LEU A 9 -62.10 20.25 7.86
CA LEU A 9 -61.55 18.89 7.81
C LEU A 9 -60.22 18.79 8.59
N ILE A 10 -59.46 19.89 8.64
CA ILE A 10 -58.22 19.99 9.41
C ILE A 10 -58.51 20.23 10.90
N ALA A 11 -59.64 20.84 11.25
CA ALA A 11 -60.01 21.14 12.64
C ALA A 11 -60.64 19.97 13.41
N ALA A 12 -61.19 18.96 12.73
CA ALA A 12 -61.87 17.82 13.37
C ALA A 12 -60.99 16.57 13.57
N THR A 13 -59.69 16.62 13.26
CA THR A 13 -58.79 15.51 13.55
C THR A 13 -58.21 15.63 14.96
N THR A 14 -59.07 15.54 15.98
CA THR A 14 -58.62 14.82 17.18
C THR A 14 -58.21 13.44 16.68
N LEU A 15 -56.91 13.19 16.59
CA LEU A 15 -56.28 11.93 16.22
C LEU A 15 -56.89 10.82 17.09
N ALA A 16 -57.98 10.24 16.63
CA ALA A 16 -58.68 9.16 17.29
C ALA A 16 -57.79 7.94 17.16
N SER A 17 -57.13 7.61 18.26
CA SER A 17 -56.13 6.55 18.42
C SER A 17 -54.84 6.79 17.62
N THR A 18 -53.74 6.61 18.34
CA THR A 18 -52.33 6.87 18.01
C THR A 18 -51.75 6.22 16.73
N ASP A 19 -52.53 5.64 15.80
CA ASP A 19 -51.96 4.78 14.75
C ASP A 19 -52.51 4.90 13.31
N GLU A 20 -53.55 5.69 13.00
CA GLU A 20 -54.11 5.71 11.64
C GLU A 20 -54.44 7.12 11.12
N LEU A 21 -53.80 7.51 10.01
CA LEU A 21 -54.14 8.69 9.22
C LEU A 21 -54.96 8.27 7.99
N VAL A 22 -56.20 8.73 7.90
CA VAL A 22 -57.09 8.47 6.77
C VAL A 22 -57.08 9.68 5.83
N ILE A 23 -56.43 9.56 4.66
CA ILE A 23 -56.46 10.58 3.62
C ILE A 23 -57.64 10.28 2.69
N ALA A 24 -58.70 11.08 2.78
CA ALA A 24 -59.85 10.98 1.90
C ALA A 24 -59.64 11.86 0.65
N THR A 25 -59.53 11.23 -0.53
CA THR A 25 -59.55 11.95 -1.81
C THR A 25 -60.73 11.46 -2.63
N GLY A 26 -61.69 12.36 -2.89
CA GLY A 26 -62.68 12.23 -3.96
C GLY A 26 -63.35 10.87 -4.17
N GLY A 27 -63.70 10.16 -3.09
CA GLY A 27 -64.45 8.89 -3.15
C GLY A 27 -63.65 7.62 -2.81
N ALA A 28 -62.33 7.72 -2.62
CA ALA A 28 -61.51 6.63 -2.11
C ALA A 28 -60.74 7.04 -0.85
N SER A 29 -60.82 6.23 0.20
CA SER A 29 -60.07 6.38 1.44
C SER A 29 -58.80 5.54 1.36
N LYS A 30 -57.61 6.15 1.40
CA LYS A 30 -56.36 5.39 1.59
C LYS A 30 -56.00 5.46 3.07
N LYS A 31 -56.05 4.30 3.73
CA LYS A 31 -55.62 4.14 5.12
C LYS A 31 -54.09 4.12 5.14
N VAL A 32 -53.47 5.08 5.81
CA VAL A 32 -52.02 5.10 6.06
C VAL A 32 -51.83 4.93 7.55
N THR A 33 -51.42 3.75 7.98
CA THR A 33 -51.12 3.50 9.39
C THR A 33 -49.73 4.04 9.71
N MET A 34 -49.54 4.53 10.94
CA MET A 34 -48.21 4.93 11.42
C MET A 34 -47.25 3.73 11.45
N ALA A 35 -47.77 2.51 11.58
CA ALA A 35 -47.00 1.28 11.41
C ALA A 35 -46.43 1.14 9.98
N THR A 36 -47.21 1.41 8.94
CA THR A 36 -46.72 1.41 7.55
C THR A 36 -45.69 2.53 7.32
N VAL A 37 -45.92 3.73 7.85
CA VAL A 37 -44.97 4.86 7.74
C VAL A 37 -43.65 4.56 8.47
N ARG A 38 -43.70 3.93 9.65
CA ARG A 38 -42.50 3.54 10.41
C ARG A 38 -41.72 2.43 9.71
N ALA A 39 -42.40 1.46 9.11
CA ALA A 39 -41.76 0.39 8.34
C ALA A 39 -41.02 0.91 7.10
N GLU A 40 -41.59 1.91 6.42
CA GLU A 40 -40.96 2.56 5.26
C GLU A 40 -39.79 3.48 5.65
N ASN A 41 -39.80 4.07 6.85
CA ASN A 41 -38.75 4.98 7.34
C ASN A 41 -37.57 4.30 8.06
N VAL A 42 -37.58 2.97 8.23
CA VAL A 42 -36.52 2.24 8.95
C VAL A 42 -35.12 2.59 8.42
N LEU A 43 -34.96 2.64 7.09
CA LEU A 43 -33.69 2.99 6.45
C LEU A 43 -33.27 4.44 6.71
N GLN A 44 -34.21 5.38 6.71
CA GLN A 44 -33.94 6.81 6.95
C GLN A 44 -33.52 7.09 8.39
N THR A 45 -34.00 6.29 9.34
CA THR A 45 -33.59 6.40 10.75
C THR A 45 -32.30 5.66 11.09
N LEU A 46 -31.94 4.63 10.31
CA LEU A 46 -30.74 3.81 10.55
C LEU A 46 -29.49 4.38 9.88
N ALA A 47 -29.58 4.97 8.70
CA ALA A 47 -28.44 5.58 8.00
C ALA A 47 -28.30 7.06 8.42
N ASP A 48 -27.54 7.29 9.48
CA ASP A 48 -27.45 8.56 10.22
C ASP A 48 -26.26 9.41 9.78
N ALA A 49 -25.17 8.76 9.37
CA ALA A 49 -23.94 9.39 8.92
C ALA A 49 -23.49 8.86 7.55
N LYS A 50 -22.59 9.62 6.91
CA LYS A 50 -21.97 9.22 5.64
C LYS A 50 -21.20 7.91 5.82
N GLY A 51 -21.47 6.95 4.95
CA GLY A 51 -20.79 5.65 4.94
C GLY A 51 -21.36 4.61 5.89
N ASP A 52 -22.48 4.91 6.57
CA ASP A 52 -23.20 3.90 7.34
C ASP A 52 -23.67 2.74 6.45
N LEU A 53 -23.55 1.53 6.98
CA LEU A 53 -24.04 0.31 6.37
C LEU A 53 -25.20 -0.23 7.19
N VAL A 54 -26.25 -0.70 6.51
CA VAL A 54 -27.38 -1.37 7.16
C VAL A 54 -27.27 -2.86 6.93
N GLY A 55 -27.09 -3.62 8.01
CA GLY A 55 -27.06 -5.08 7.98
C GLY A 55 -28.27 -5.68 8.68
N ALA A 56 -28.63 -6.91 8.32
CA ALA A 56 -29.64 -7.67 9.04
C ALA A 56 -29.00 -8.34 10.26
N SER A 57 -29.58 -8.14 11.46
CA SER A 57 -29.14 -8.81 12.69
C SER A 57 -29.99 -10.02 13.06
N ALA A 58 -31.21 -10.09 12.52
CA ALA A 58 -32.12 -11.23 12.62
C ALA A 58 -33.18 -11.15 11.50
N ALA A 59 -34.08 -12.13 11.42
CA ALA A 59 -35.19 -12.10 10.47
C ALA A 59 -36.07 -10.87 10.70
N GLY A 60 -36.11 -9.97 9.71
CA GLY A 60 -36.86 -8.72 9.77
C GLY A 60 -36.26 -7.63 10.67
N THR A 61 -35.07 -7.85 11.24
CA THR A 61 -34.40 -6.89 12.12
C THR A 61 -33.14 -6.36 11.45
N PHE A 62 -33.06 -5.04 11.32
CA PHE A 62 -31.91 -4.34 10.76
C PHE A 62 -31.20 -3.53 11.84
N ALA A 63 -29.88 -3.43 11.73
CA ALA A 63 -29.07 -2.56 12.57
C ALA A 63 -27.99 -1.86 11.75
N ARG A 64 -27.51 -0.75 12.30
CA ARG A 64 -26.49 0.11 11.70
C ARG A 64 -25.09 -0.39 12.04
N LEU A 65 -24.23 -0.52 11.04
CA LEU A 65 -22.78 -0.59 11.17
C LEU A 65 -22.21 0.75 10.69
N ALA A 66 -21.69 1.55 11.62
CA ALA A 66 -21.06 2.82 11.29
C ALA A 66 -19.84 2.62 10.36
N VAL A 67 -19.50 3.63 9.57
CA VAL A 67 -18.31 3.60 8.70
C VAL A 67 -17.04 3.30 9.52
N GLY A 68 -16.16 2.47 8.96
CA GLY A 68 -14.87 2.15 9.56
C GLY A 68 -13.88 3.31 9.50
N ALA A 69 -12.79 3.20 10.25
CA ALA A 69 -11.65 4.08 10.11
C ALA A 69 -10.91 3.83 8.78
N ASN A 70 -10.14 4.81 8.33
CA ASN A 70 -9.30 4.67 7.13
C ASN A 70 -8.36 3.45 7.27
N GLY A 71 -8.19 2.69 6.18
CA GLY A 71 -7.37 1.49 6.16
C GLY A 71 -8.03 0.24 6.75
N GLN A 72 -9.33 0.28 7.03
CA GLN A 72 -10.13 -0.89 7.40
C GLN A 72 -10.90 -1.46 6.20
N VAL A 73 -11.18 -2.75 6.25
CA VAL A 73 -12.00 -3.47 5.26
C VAL A 73 -13.18 -4.17 5.94
N LEU A 74 -14.31 -4.20 5.24
CA LEU A 74 -15.49 -4.91 5.72
C LEU A 74 -15.23 -6.40 5.63
N THR A 75 -15.33 -7.08 6.77
CA THR A 75 -14.99 -8.49 6.94
C THR A 75 -16.20 -9.23 7.48
N ALA A 76 -16.51 -10.40 6.89
CA ALA A 76 -17.51 -11.30 7.45
C ALA A 76 -17.04 -11.86 8.79
N ASP A 77 -17.88 -11.75 9.81
CA ASP A 77 -17.63 -12.29 11.16
C ASP A 77 -18.97 -12.75 11.74
N SER A 78 -19.24 -14.06 11.63
CA SER A 78 -20.48 -14.68 12.10
C SER A 78 -20.67 -14.63 13.62
N GLY A 79 -19.64 -14.23 14.38
CA GLY A 79 -19.75 -13.98 15.82
C GLY A 79 -20.33 -12.60 16.16
N GLN A 80 -20.38 -11.67 15.20
CA GLN A 80 -20.96 -10.34 15.39
C GLN A 80 -22.47 -10.36 15.18
N SER A 81 -23.19 -9.47 15.85
CA SER A 81 -24.65 -9.35 15.71
C SER A 81 -25.12 -9.06 14.29
N LEU A 82 -24.26 -8.43 13.46
CA LEU A 82 -24.54 -8.14 12.06
C LEU A 82 -23.89 -9.13 11.07
N GLY A 83 -23.16 -10.14 11.56
CA GLY A 83 -22.35 -11.02 10.71
C GLY A 83 -21.17 -10.31 10.02
N LEU A 84 -20.90 -9.06 10.37
CA LEU A 84 -19.94 -8.16 9.71
C LEU A 84 -19.16 -7.36 10.75
N LYS A 85 -17.91 -7.03 10.44
CA LYS A 85 -17.09 -6.05 11.19
C LYS A 85 -16.15 -5.29 10.27
N TRP A 86 -15.66 -4.15 10.74
CA TRP A 86 -14.46 -3.53 10.18
C TRP A 86 -13.21 -4.19 10.77
N GLY A 87 -12.34 -4.70 9.91
CA GLY A 87 -11.07 -5.31 10.27
C GLY A 87 -9.89 -4.59 9.61
N ALA A 88 -8.68 -4.86 10.08
CA ALA A 88 -7.47 -4.47 9.35
C ALA A 88 -7.44 -5.17 7.98
N VAL A 89 -6.89 -4.51 6.97
CA VAL A 89 -6.59 -5.15 5.68
C VAL A 89 -5.71 -6.37 5.95
N PRO A 90 -6.12 -7.58 5.51
CA PRO A 90 -5.26 -8.76 5.60
C PRO A 90 -3.97 -8.50 4.85
N LYS A 91 -2.85 -8.66 5.54
CA LYS A 91 -1.52 -8.61 4.95
C LYS A 91 -1.11 -10.01 4.54
N ASP A 92 -0.42 -10.13 3.42
CA ASP A 92 0.21 -11.41 3.08
C ASP A 92 1.42 -11.69 3.99
N ARG A 93 1.95 -12.91 3.94
CA ARG A 93 3.11 -13.28 4.78
C ARG A 93 4.37 -12.48 4.48
N ASN A 94 4.57 -12.04 3.23
CA ASN A 94 5.73 -11.25 2.84
C ASN A 94 5.63 -9.83 3.40
N GLU A 95 4.46 -9.20 3.29
CA GLU A 95 4.20 -7.88 3.86
C GLU A 95 4.38 -7.88 5.38
N LEU A 96 3.96 -8.95 6.06
CA LEU A 96 4.20 -9.09 7.50
C LEU A 96 5.69 -9.17 7.83
N ARG A 97 6.46 -9.98 7.10
CA ARG A 97 7.93 -10.07 7.25
C ARG A 97 8.58 -8.71 7.03
N MET A 98 8.20 -8.01 5.96
CA MET A 98 8.75 -6.69 5.64
C MET A 98 8.51 -5.69 6.77
N ILE A 99 7.31 -5.67 7.34
CA ILE A 99 6.98 -4.76 8.45
C ILE A 99 7.78 -5.08 9.70
N GLU A 100 7.96 -6.37 10.02
CA GLU A 100 8.80 -6.80 11.15
C GLU A 100 10.27 -6.37 10.96
N GLU A 101 10.74 -6.38 9.73
CA GLU A 101 12.08 -5.91 9.34
C GLU A 101 12.16 -4.38 9.17
N GLY A 102 11.06 -3.66 9.31
CA GLY A 102 10.98 -2.20 9.14
C GLY A 102 11.13 -1.73 7.69
N LEU A 103 10.82 -2.57 6.70
CA LEU A 103 10.89 -2.24 5.28
C LEU A 103 9.59 -1.62 4.77
N ILE A 104 9.76 -0.68 3.82
CA ILE A 104 8.68 -0.08 3.03
C ILE A 104 8.44 -0.88 1.76
N ALA A 105 9.51 -1.26 1.06
CA ALA A 105 9.45 -2.02 -0.19
C ALA A 105 10.67 -2.93 -0.37
N GLU A 106 10.52 -3.99 -1.15
CA GLU A 106 11.61 -4.81 -1.66
C GLU A 106 11.36 -5.17 -3.13
N ASN A 107 12.44 -5.43 -3.89
CA ASN A 107 12.32 -5.78 -5.31
C ASN A 107 11.85 -7.22 -5.55
N PHE A 108 12.13 -8.12 -4.60
CA PHE A 108 11.55 -9.46 -4.50
C PHE A 108 11.68 -9.96 -3.06
N SER A 109 10.87 -10.95 -2.67
CA SER A 109 10.92 -11.52 -1.31
C SER A 109 12.32 -12.01 -0.95
N ARG A 110 12.88 -11.55 0.16
CA ARG A 110 14.21 -12.01 0.61
C ARG A 110 14.32 -13.54 0.75
N ASP A 111 13.25 -14.25 1.07
CA ASP A 111 13.23 -15.73 1.13
C ASP A 111 13.57 -16.39 -0.21
N ASN A 112 13.45 -15.66 -1.33
CA ASN A 112 13.84 -16.12 -2.66
C ASN A 112 15.33 -15.89 -2.95
N SER A 113 16.12 -15.38 -2.00
CA SER A 113 17.57 -15.23 -2.15
C SER A 113 18.29 -16.54 -1.79
N GLY A 114 18.93 -17.16 -2.78
CA GLY A 114 19.55 -18.48 -2.63
C GLY A 114 20.86 -18.64 -3.41
N ALA A 115 21.29 -17.62 -4.13
CA ALA A 115 22.56 -17.57 -4.85
C ALA A 115 23.36 -16.33 -4.44
N ASN A 116 24.67 -16.36 -4.70
CA ASN A 116 25.60 -15.30 -4.33
C ASN A 116 26.45 -14.93 -5.54
N THR A 117 26.75 -13.65 -5.73
CA THR A 117 27.63 -13.21 -6.82
C THR A 117 28.49 -12.03 -6.38
N LEU A 118 29.78 -12.12 -6.70
CA LEU A 118 30.76 -11.06 -6.49
C LEU A 118 30.38 -9.86 -7.37
N LEU A 119 30.37 -8.65 -6.81
CA LEU A 119 30.26 -7.45 -7.63
C LEU A 119 31.54 -7.22 -8.43
N THR A 120 31.42 -6.45 -9.51
CA THR A 120 32.57 -5.99 -10.30
C THR A 120 32.81 -4.53 -9.99
N SER A 121 34.07 -4.13 -9.81
CA SER A 121 34.41 -2.71 -9.57
C SER A 121 33.90 -1.85 -10.71
N GLY A 122 33.19 -0.77 -10.38
CA GLY A 122 32.61 0.16 -11.34
C GLY A 122 31.35 -0.36 -12.05
N LEU A 123 30.74 -1.43 -11.55
CA LEU A 123 29.46 -1.94 -12.04
C LEU A 123 28.35 -1.59 -11.05
N THR A 124 27.49 -0.66 -11.41
CA THR A 124 26.27 -0.37 -10.65
C THR A 124 25.26 -1.47 -10.91
N GLN A 125 24.69 -2.04 -9.85
CA GLN A 125 23.61 -3.02 -9.93
C GLN A 125 22.33 -2.40 -9.43
N PHE A 126 21.24 -2.54 -10.19
CA PHE A 126 19.94 -1.94 -9.92
C PHE A 126 18.88 -3.03 -9.71
N GLY A 127 17.99 -2.81 -8.75
CA GLY A 127 16.76 -3.56 -8.56
C GLY A 127 15.55 -2.62 -8.56
N LEU A 128 14.55 -2.95 -9.37
CA LEU A 128 13.31 -2.20 -9.47
C LEU A 128 12.39 -2.51 -8.30
N LEU A 129 11.85 -1.48 -7.67
CA LEU A 129 10.93 -1.56 -6.54
C LEU A 129 9.75 -0.61 -6.77
N GLY A 130 8.59 -0.98 -6.23
CA GLY A 130 7.40 -0.14 -6.29
C GLY A 130 7.28 0.75 -5.05
N LEU A 131 7.27 2.06 -5.24
CA LEU A 131 7.01 3.04 -4.18
C LEU A 131 5.69 3.75 -4.39
N ARG A 132 5.08 4.21 -3.30
CA ARG A 132 3.85 4.98 -3.29
C ARG A 132 4.17 6.45 -3.01
N ALA A 133 3.36 7.34 -3.55
CA ALA A 133 3.47 8.76 -3.20
C ALA A 133 3.25 8.93 -1.68
N GLY A 134 4.14 9.68 -1.03
CA GLY A 134 4.16 9.88 0.42
C GLY A 134 5.11 8.95 1.18
N ASP A 135 5.66 7.90 0.56
CA ASP A 135 6.69 7.09 1.20
C ASP A 135 7.95 7.94 1.48
N VAL A 136 8.58 7.73 2.63
CA VAL A 136 9.82 8.43 3.03
C VAL A 136 10.94 7.41 3.11
N ILE A 137 11.87 7.48 2.16
CA ILE A 137 12.99 6.55 2.07
C ILE A 137 14.20 7.17 2.76
N THR A 138 14.74 6.46 3.74
CA THR A 138 15.91 6.85 4.52
C THR A 138 17.09 5.91 4.28
N ASN A 139 16.83 4.65 3.95
CA ASN A 139 17.87 3.65 3.73
C ASN A 139 17.60 2.79 2.50
N ILE A 140 18.68 2.32 1.89
CA ILE A 140 18.68 1.22 0.93
C ILE A 140 19.43 0.06 1.54
N LEU A 141 18.82 -1.12 1.52
CA LEU A 141 19.31 -2.32 2.15
C LEU A 141 19.65 -3.35 1.09
N THR A 142 20.72 -4.12 1.32
CA THR A 142 21.06 -5.32 0.54
C THR A 142 21.60 -6.40 1.48
N VAL A 143 21.78 -7.63 0.98
CA VAL A 143 22.37 -8.71 1.79
C VAL A 143 23.79 -9.00 1.34
N LEU A 144 24.71 -8.84 2.29
CA LEU A 144 26.13 -9.10 2.13
C LEU A 144 26.44 -10.55 2.51
N ASN A 145 27.08 -11.29 1.61
CA ASN A 145 27.52 -12.66 1.85
C ASN A 145 29.04 -12.77 2.05
N VAL A 146 29.83 -11.90 1.42
CA VAL A 146 31.28 -11.80 1.64
C VAL A 146 31.64 -10.32 1.71
N ALA A 147 32.37 -9.93 2.76
CA ALA A 147 32.77 -8.55 2.98
C ALA A 147 33.69 -8.02 1.88
N ALA A 148 33.54 -6.73 1.60
CA ALA A 148 34.44 -5.98 0.74
C ALA A 148 35.80 -5.77 1.41
N VAL A 149 36.87 -5.63 0.64
CA VAL A 149 38.22 -5.35 1.16
C VAL A 149 38.93 -4.33 0.27
N GLY A 150 39.33 -3.20 0.85
CA GLY A 150 40.15 -2.19 0.15
C GLY A 150 39.43 -1.42 -0.96
N ASN A 151 38.09 -1.41 -0.96
CA ASN A 151 37.30 -0.53 -1.83
C ASN A 151 37.66 0.93 -1.56
N THR A 152 37.61 1.76 -2.60
CA THR A 152 37.78 3.22 -2.46
C THR A 152 36.44 3.93 -2.35
N LEU A 153 35.36 3.28 -2.79
CA LEU A 153 34.01 3.80 -2.70
C LEU A 153 33.01 2.64 -2.68
N ILE A 154 32.00 2.71 -1.81
CA ILE A 154 30.74 1.99 -2.01
C ILE A 154 29.59 2.95 -1.73
N LYS A 155 28.62 3.04 -2.65
CA LYS A 155 27.41 3.85 -2.47
C LYS A 155 26.17 3.08 -2.82
N VAL A 156 25.06 3.49 -2.22
CA VAL A 156 23.72 3.14 -2.67
C VAL A 156 23.00 4.38 -3.17
N GLY A 157 22.03 4.19 -4.05
CA GLY A 157 21.25 5.30 -4.58
C GLY A 157 19.88 4.85 -5.07
N LEU A 158 18.98 5.83 -5.14
CA LEU A 158 17.63 5.66 -5.66
C LEU A 158 17.52 6.46 -6.95
N PHE A 159 17.01 5.82 -8.00
CA PHE A 159 16.72 6.44 -9.28
C PHE A 159 15.23 6.28 -9.60
N ASP A 160 14.64 7.24 -10.30
CA ASP A 160 13.31 7.04 -10.87
C ASP A 160 13.34 6.03 -12.04
N ALA A 161 12.18 5.60 -12.52
CA ALA A 161 12.08 4.69 -13.67
C ALA A 161 12.66 5.26 -14.98
N SER A 162 12.91 6.57 -15.06
CA SER A 162 13.53 7.24 -16.21
C SER A 162 15.06 7.28 -16.11
N GLY A 163 15.64 6.78 -15.01
CA GLY A 163 17.07 6.79 -14.78
C GLY A 163 17.60 8.09 -14.17
N ASN A 164 16.76 8.99 -13.65
CA ASN A 164 17.25 10.16 -12.92
C ASN A 164 17.52 9.78 -11.46
N ARG A 165 18.68 10.16 -10.93
CA ARG A 165 19.00 9.93 -9.52
C ARG A 165 18.20 10.88 -8.65
N VAL A 166 17.39 10.33 -7.76
CA VAL A 166 16.57 11.09 -6.82
C VAL A 166 17.13 11.10 -5.40
N ALA A 167 17.96 10.11 -5.05
CA ALA A 167 18.66 10.06 -3.77
C ALA A 167 19.98 9.30 -3.85
N VAL A 168 20.91 9.58 -2.95
CA VAL A 168 22.22 8.92 -2.89
C VAL A 168 22.75 8.90 -1.46
N SER A 169 23.48 7.84 -1.09
CA SER A 169 24.26 7.81 0.15
C SER A 169 25.54 8.64 0.03
N ASN A 170 26.16 8.94 1.18
CA ASN A 170 27.59 9.21 1.22
C ASN A 170 28.39 7.94 0.89
N ASP A 171 29.73 8.00 0.89
CA ASP A 171 30.53 6.78 0.86
C ASP A 171 30.24 5.94 2.12
N ILE A 172 29.80 4.70 1.90
CA ILE A 172 29.40 3.75 2.94
C ILE A 172 30.23 2.46 2.86
N GLN A 173 31.44 2.51 2.28
CA GLN A 173 32.33 1.35 2.18
C GLN A 173 32.54 0.62 3.51
N ALA A 174 32.59 1.33 4.63
CA ALA A 174 32.79 0.75 5.95
C ALA A 174 31.63 -0.21 6.34
N SER A 175 30.40 0.07 5.91
CA SER A 175 29.24 -0.78 6.19
C SER A 175 29.31 -2.13 5.49
N PHE A 176 30.06 -2.21 4.40
CA PHE A 176 30.31 -3.43 3.61
C PHE A 176 31.60 -4.16 4.01
N GLN A 177 32.34 -3.61 4.98
CA GLN A 177 33.57 -4.18 5.52
C GLN A 177 33.30 -4.83 6.89
N GLY A 178 34.15 -5.79 7.27
CA GLY A 178 34.10 -6.46 8.58
C GLY A 178 32.78 -7.15 8.91
N GLY A 179 32.69 -7.67 10.14
CA GLY A 179 31.49 -8.32 10.70
C GLY A 179 31.19 -9.72 10.17
N THR A 180 30.31 -10.45 10.88
CA THR A 180 29.85 -11.78 10.47
C THR A 180 28.91 -11.66 9.26
N VAL A 181 29.05 -12.60 8.34
CA VAL A 181 28.22 -12.74 7.13
C VAL A 181 27.58 -14.14 7.11
N PRO A 182 26.38 -14.31 6.50
CA PRO A 182 25.61 -13.29 5.79
C PRO A 182 24.90 -12.30 6.72
N ARG A 183 24.74 -11.05 6.29
CA ARG A 183 23.97 -10.03 7.01
C ARG A 183 23.32 -9.03 6.07
N VAL A 184 22.26 -8.39 6.55
CA VAL A 184 21.72 -7.18 5.90
C VAL A 184 22.69 -6.02 6.15
N VAL A 185 23.03 -5.31 5.09
CA VAL A 185 23.76 -4.04 5.15
C VAL A 185 22.77 -2.92 4.89
N VAL A 186 22.78 -1.92 5.76
CA VAL A 186 21.95 -0.73 5.68
C VAL A 186 22.80 0.42 5.15
N GLY A 187 22.50 0.88 3.94
CA GLY A 187 23.08 2.07 3.35
C GLY A 187 22.17 3.27 3.56
N ALA A 188 22.53 4.13 4.51
CA ALA A 188 21.79 5.36 4.77
C ALA A 188 21.93 6.36 3.61
N LEU A 189 20.81 6.92 3.17
CA LEU A 189 20.80 8.03 2.23
C LEU A 189 21.34 9.29 2.91
N SER A 190 22.04 10.14 2.15
CA SER A 190 22.57 11.42 2.67
C SER A 190 21.46 12.38 3.09
N THR A 191 20.27 12.23 2.51
CA THR A 191 19.04 12.94 2.87
C THR A 191 17.86 12.02 2.59
N ALA A 192 16.86 12.03 3.46
CA ALA A 192 15.64 11.27 3.25
C ALA A 192 14.93 11.72 1.98
N TYR A 193 14.43 10.77 1.19
CA TYR A 193 13.71 11.03 -0.04
C TYR A 193 12.22 10.85 0.16
N ASN A 194 11.45 11.92 -0.06
CA ASN A 194 9.99 11.87 -0.07
C ASN A 194 9.51 11.53 -1.48
N VAL A 195 8.83 10.40 -1.63
CA VAL A 195 8.32 9.94 -2.92
C VAL A 195 7.15 10.83 -3.34
N VAL A 196 7.33 11.62 -4.39
CA VAL A 196 6.30 12.55 -4.89
C VAL A 196 5.28 11.85 -5.76
N THR A 197 5.73 10.92 -6.61
CA THR A 197 4.87 10.17 -7.53
C THR A 197 5.08 8.69 -7.30
N GLY A 198 3.98 7.96 -7.06
CA GLY A 198 4.02 6.51 -6.94
C GLY A 198 4.39 5.86 -8.27
N GLY A 199 5.18 4.79 -8.24
CA GLY A 199 5.68 4.13 -9.45
C GLY A 199 6.90 3.27 -9.19
N GLY A 200 7.58 2.93 -10.29
CA GLY A 200 8.84 2.18 -10.26
C GLY A 200 10.02 3.10 -9.92
N TYR A 201 10.85 2.64 -9.00
CA TYR A 201 12.13 3.25 -8.67
C TYR A 201 13.21 2.18 -8.70
N TYR A 202 14.44 2.54 -9.04
CA TYR A 202 15.58 1.65 -8.93
C TYR A 202 16.36 1.95 -7.66
N ALA A 203 16.41 1.00 -6.72
CA ALA A 203 17.49 0.97 -5.75
C ALA A 203 18.74 0.39 -6.40
N CYS A 204 19.91 0.88 -6.02
CA CYS A 204 21.16 0.38 -6.55
C CYS A 204 22.27 0.36 -5.53
N VAL A 205 23.33 -0.38 -5.87
CA VAL A 205 24.62 -0.36 -5.21
C VAL A 205 25.72 -0.26 -6.26
N LEU A 206 26.74 0.53 -5.97
CA LEU A 206 27.98 0.65 -6.71
C LEU A 206 29.15 0.45 -5.76
N GLY A 207 30.11 -0.39 -6.13
CA GLY A 207 31.42 -0.46 -5.48
C GLY A 207 32.54 -0.18 -6.47
N VAL A 208 33.59 0.53 -6.03
CA VAL A 208 34.75 0.92 -6.83
C VAL A 208 36.03 0.60 -6.06
N GLY A 209 37.04 0.09 -6.78
CA GLY A 209 38.34 -0.27 -6.23
C GLY A 209 38.30 -1.53 -5.37
N GLY A 210 39.48 -2.04 -4.98
CA GLY A 210 39.59 -3.17 -4.06
C GLY A 210 38.92 -4.48 -4.50
N THR A 211 38.81 -5.40 -3.56
CA THR A 211 38.04 -6.65 -3.69
C THR A 211 36.59 -6.36 -3.31
N GLN A 212 35.72 -6.41 -4.31
CA GLN A 212 34.31 -6.13 -4.17
C GLN A 212 33.58 -7.09 -3.23
N PRO A 213 32.44 -6.68 -2.64
CA PRO A 213 31.61 -7.57 -1.85
C PRO A 213 30.91 -8.62 -2.72
N THR A 214 30.58 -9.75 -2.11
CA THR A 214 29.60 -10.69 -2.68
C THR A 214 28.24 -10.38 -2.10
N LEU A 215 27.24 -10.17 -2.95
CA LEU A 215 25.87 -9.92 -2.52
C LEU A 215 24.98 -11.13 -2.83
N MET A 216 23.90 -11.27 -2.05
CA MET A 216 22.88 -12.27 -2.33
C MET A 216 22.00 -11.85 -3.51
N ARG A 217 21.56 -12.85 -4.26
CA ARG A 217 20.66 -12.72 -5.40
C ARG A 217 19.68 -13.88 -5.48
N ALA A 218 18.66 -13.70 -6.31
CA ALA A 218 17.77 -14.77 -6.69
C ALA A 218 18.53 -15.90 -7.43
N PRO A 219 18.18 -17.18 -7.18
CA PRO A 219 18.81 -18.34 -7.82
C PRO A 219 18.49 -18.41 -9.32
N THR A 220 17.33 -17.90 -9.74
CA THR A 220 16.91 -17.85 -11.14
C THR A 220 16.47 -16.43 -11.47
N VAL A 221 17.03 -15.86 -12.53
CA VAL A 221 16.51 -14.62 -13.11
C VAL A 221 15.31 -14.97 -14.00
N SER A 222 14.09 -14.81 -13.48
CA SER A 222 12.94 -14.76 -14.38
C SER A 222 12.85 -13.35 -14.93
N SER A 223 13.15 -13.18 -16.22
CA SER A 223 13.04 -11.91 -16.95
C SER A 223 11.58 -11.42 -17.11
N GLY A 224 10.68 -11.84 -16.21
CA GLY A 224 9.23 -11.72 -16.33
C GLY A 224 8.51 -11.38 -15.03
N SER A 225 9.13 -10.62 -14.11
CA SER A 225 8.37 -9.99 -13.03
C SER A 225 7.67 -8.71 -13.54
N THR A 226 6.44 -8.52 -13.07
CA THR A 226 5.50 -7.43 -13.41
C THR A 226 6.17 -6.06 -13.50
N LYS A 227 5.98 -5.38 -14.65
CA LYS A 227 6.49 -4.02 -14.91
C LYS A 227 5.87 -3.01 -13.94
N VAL A 228 6.55 -2.70 -12.85
CA VAL A 228 6.21 -1.54 -12.02
C VAL A 228 6.93 -0.33 -12.63
N GLY A 229 6.21 0.66 -13.15
CA GLY A 229 6.84 1.88 -13.72
C GLY A 229 6.84 2.00 -15.24
N GLY A 230 5.96 1.29 -15.96
CA GLY A 230 5.67 1.59 -17.38
C GLY A 230 6.48 0.79 -18.42
N THR A 231 6.40 1.22 -19.68
CA THR A 231 7.06 0.54 -20.82
C THR A 231 8.56 0.79 -20.80
N GLY A 232 9.36 -0.29 -20.79
CA GLY A 232 10.83 -0.21 -20.85
C GLY A 232 11.55 -0.40 -19.51
N ALA A 233 10.82 -0.35 -18.38
CA ALA A 233 11.38 -0.64 -17.07
C ALA A 233 11.84 -2.11 -16.99
N LEU A 234 13.11 -2.29 -16.64
CA LEU A 234 13.76 -3.57 -16.38
C LEU A 234 13.65 -3.92 -14.89
N PRO A 235 13.28 -5.13 -14.47
CA PRO A 235 13.22 -5.48 -13.05
C PRO A 235 14.61 -5.48 -12.38
N TYR A 236 15.63 -5.81 -13.17
CA TYR A 236 17.03 -5.79 -12.77
C TYR A 236 17.85 -5.21 -13.89
N ALA A 237 18.77 -4.32 -13.54
CA ALA A 237 19.60 -3.64 -14.51
C ALA A 237 21.00 -3.40 -13.97
N GLN A 238 21.92 -3.05 -14.86
CA GLN A 238 23.30 -2.77 -14.53
C GLN A 238 23.86 -1.67 -15.43
N GLU A 239 24.89 -0.98 -14.94
CA GLU A 239 25.65 0.00 -15.71
C GLU A 239 27.13 -0.08 -15.34
N SER A 240 27.98 -0.29 -16.34
CA SER A 240 29.42 -0.49 -16.16
C SER A 240 30.22 0.81 -16.31
N GLY A 241 31.50 0.77 -15.93
CA GLY A 241 32.44 1.89 -16.12
C GLY A 241 32.25 3.05 -15.15
N GLN A 242 31.51 2.84 -14.07
CA GLN A 242 31.16 3.89 -13.12
C GLN A 242 32.29 4.13 -12.12
N THR A 243 32.63 5.39 -11.87
CA THR A 243 33.59 5.79 -10.82
C THR A 243 32.89 6.38 -9.59
N ASP A 244 31.64 6.78 -9.75
CA ASP A 244 30.68 7.18 -8.73
C ASP A 244 29.26 6.91 -9.26
N LEU A 245 28.26 6.94 -8.40
CA LEU A 245 26.87 7.01 -8.86
C LEU A 245 26.70 8.34 -9.60
N GLN A 246 26.15 8.29 -10.80
CA GLN A 246 25.92 9.47 -11.64
C GLN A 246 24.57 10.10 -11.33
N THR A 247 24.35 11.35 -11.74
CA THR A 247 23.05 12.03 -11.60
C THR A 247 21.98 11.43 -12.49
N THR A 248 22.40 10.74 -13.55
CA THR A 248 21.54 10.01 -14.48
C THR A 248 22.19 8.66 -14.77
N ALA A 249 21.38 7.62 -14.88
CA ALA A 249 21.79 6.28 -15.27
C ALA A 249 21.11 5.90 -16.59
N THR A 250 21.73 5.01 -17.35
CA THR A 250 21.10 4.34 -18.49
C THR A 250 21.11 2.84 -18.22
N PRO A 251 20.22 2.32 -17.35
CA PRO A 251 20.31 0.96 -16.87
C PRO A 251 20.07 -0.04 -18.02
N ALA A 252 21.02 -0.94 -18.24
CA ALA A 252 20.90 -2.02 -19.22
C ALA A 252 20.51 -3.34 -18.53
N ALA A 253 19.95 -4.30 -19.25
CA ALA A 253 19.53 -5.57 -18.66
C ALA A 253 20.68 -6.27 -17.90
N ALA A 254 20.40 -6.69 -16.66
CA ALA A 254 21.35 -7.44 -15.84
C ALA A 254 21.06 -8.94 -15.87
N GLY A 255 22.14 -9.73 -15.84
CA GLY A 255 22.05 -11.19 -15.69
C GLY A 255 21.89 -11.67 -14.25
N ASN A 256 21.95 -10.75 -13.27
CA ASN A 256 21.87 -11.04 -11.84
C ASN A 256 20.77 -10.20 -11.19
N ALA A 257 19.98 -10.84 -10.33
CA ALA A 257 18.89 -10.21 -9.59
C ALA A 257 19.25 -10.09 -8.10
N PHE A 258 19.98 -9.03 -7.74
CA PHE A 258 20.36 -8.78 -6.34
C PHE A 258 19.17 -8.31 -5.51
N TRP A 259 19.10 -8.73 -4.25
CA TRP A 259 18.03 -8.30 -3.35
C TRP A 259 18.28 -6.87 -2.86
N PHE A 260 17.25 -6.05 -2.96
CA PHE A 260 17.20 -4.69 -2.43
C PHE A 260 15.92 -4.48 -1.63
N GLY A 261 16.08 -3.90 -0.45
CA GLY A 261 14.99 -3.36 0.37
C GLY A 261 15.17 -1.87 0.59
N VAL A 262 14.10 -1.19 1.00
CA VAL A 262 14.16 0.21 1.44
C VAL A 262 13.37 0.39 2.73
N SER A 263 13.82 1.32 3.58
CA SER A 263 13.14 1.75 4.80
C SER A 263 13.20 3.25 4.99
#